data_AF-A0A7X8Z9D8-F1
#
_entry.id   AF-A0A7X8Z9D8-F1
#
_cell.length_a   1.000
_cell.length_b   1.000
_cell.length_c   1.000
_cell.angle_alpha   90.00
_cell.angle_beta   90.00
_cell.angle_gamma   90.00
#
_symmetry.space_group_name_H-M   'P 1'
#
loop_
_entity.id
_entity.type
_entity.pdbx_description
1 polymer ?
#
loop_
_entity_poly.entity_id
_entity_poly.type
_entity_poly.pdbx_seq_one_letter_code
_entity_poly.pdbx_strand_id
1 'polypeptide(L)'
;MSTIVIAAIGALASILANRGIAVFNDGLRPIMPEHIEGRMSKAELASTSFAMGFGLVVGFGIPVSIGAAILLIHSILLGTDIIGTWVPKGAFSDIIAGLIGALYGVGLLTGLQWIVNIFQALPVNVFDAMGAISSPIIMAFAAFPALAVALQQGVKKGVVTLGISGLVRVLIVRFSPFNIGNSSISLNPDGMAMLAGMIILLAFASQEKSEEETGLAAIFSDRVARIKKNVWILAVMGALVAMGTALHILAGDPISLNLVKEMKYTDAAMAALARAVGFVPLVATTAITTGVYGPVGMTFIFAAALFVNNPFIAAVLGFVIIVAEVYLLSSIASFLDKFPGIRKSADSIRTATSQLLEIALLVGGINAANQMIAGLGVFLVIGLYLLNEAAGRPIVRMAIGPVGAILVGILVNILAVIGLYIPPAA
;
A
#
# COMPACT_ATOMS: atom_id res chain seq x y z
N MET A 1 -19.73 14.89 0.20
CA MET A 1 -18.86 14.54 -0.94
C MET A 1 -17.98 13.33 -0.63
N SER A 2 -17.20 13.36 0.46
CA SER A 2 -16.30 12.26 0.86
C SER A 2 -16.95 10.87 0.90
N THR A 3 -18.14 10.75 1.51
CA THR A 3 -18.90 9.49 1.58
C THR A 3 -19.30 8.95 0.21
N ILE A 4 -19.66 9.84 -0.73
CA ILE A 4 -20.05 9.45 -2.09
C ILE A 4 -18.82 8.95 -2.84
N VAL A 5 -17.69 9.65 -2.72
CA VAL A 5 -16.43 9.27 -3.36
C VAL A 5 -15.94 7.92 -2.83
N ILE A 6 -15.92 7.70 -1.51
CA ILE A 6 -15.47 6.44 -0.95
C ILE A 6 -16.42 5.27 -1.28
N ALA A 7 -17.73 5.52 -1.32
CA ALA A 7 -18.71 4.53 -1.76
C ALA A 7 -18.48 4.14 -3.22
N ALA A 8 -18.21 5.12 -4.09
CA ALA A 8 -17.93 4.88 -5.51
C ALA A 8 -16.62 4.12 -5.72
N ILE A 9 -15.54 4.47 -4.99
CA ILE A 9 -14.27 3.74 -4.97
C ILE A 9 -14.53 2.28 -4.56
N GLY A 10 -15.24 2.07 -3.45
CA GLY A 10 -15.55 0.75 -2.94
C GLY A 10 -16.35 -0.10 -3.93
N ALA A 11 -17.42 0.47 -4.50
CA ALA A 11 -18.25 -0.21 -5.48
C ALA A 11 -17.46 -0.60 -6.73
N LEU A 12 -16.75 0.37 -7.32
CA LEU A 12 -16.07 0.15 -8.58
C LEU A 12 -14.90 -0.83 -8.42
N ALA A 13 -14.14 -0.74 -7.33
CA ALA A 13 -13.06 -1.68 -7.05
C ALA A 13 -13.58 -3.12 -6.91
N SER A 14 -14.68 -3.33 -6.17
CA SER A 14 -15.28 -4.66 -6.04
C SER A 14 -15.82 -5.21 -7.37
N ILE A 15 -16.40 -4.36 -8.23
CA ILE A 15 -16.82 -4.75 -9.59
C ILE A 15 -15.61 -5.14 -10.44
N LEU A 16 -14.55 -4.34 -10.42
CA LEU A 16 -13.32 -4.61 -11.17
C LEU A 16 -12.67 -5.93 -10.75
N ALA A 17 -12.63 -6.21 -9.44
CA ALA A 17 -12.15 -7.47 -8.90
C ALA A 17 -13.06 -8.64 -9.26
N ASN A 18 -14.40 -8.46 -9.22
CA ASN A 18 -15.35 -9.50 -9.58
C ASN A 18 -15.21 -9.95 -11.04
N ARG A 19 -15.04 -8.98 -11.95
CA ARG A 19 -14.82 -9.20 -13.39
C ARG A 19 -13.39 -9.63 -13.74
N GLY A 20 -12.48 -9.62 -12.76
CA GLY A 20 -11.06 -9.91 -12.95
C GLY A 20 -10.37 -8.93 -13.92
N ILE A 21 -10.82 -7.67 -13.93
CA ILE A 21 -10.24 -6.58 -14.73
C ILE A 21 -9.07 -5.94 -13.98
N ALA A 22 -9.26 -5.68 -12.69
CA ALA A 22 -8.23 -5.13 -11.82
C ALA A 22 -8.39 -5.67 -10.40
N VAL A 23 -7.25 -5.90 -9.73
CA VAL A 23 -7.18 -6.17 -8.30
C VAL A 23 -6.00 -5.39 -7.72
N PHE A 24 -6.12 -4.94 -6.48
CA PHE A 24 -5.09 -4.15 -5.81
C PHE A 24 -3.98 -5.01 -5.22
N ASN A 25 -4.31 -6.19 -4.71
CA ASN A 25 -3.34 -7.08 -4.09
C ASN A 25 -2.31 -7.61 -5.11
N ASP A 26 -1.05 -7.21 -4.94
CA ASP A 26 0.08 -7.63 -5.76
C ASP A 26 0.33 -9.13 -5.78
N GLY A 27 0.04 -9.82 -4.68
CA GLY A 27 0.14 -11.28 -4.59
C GLY A 27 -1.01 -11.99 -5.29
N LEU A 28 -2.19 -11.36 -5.35
CA LEU A 28 -3.37 -11.92 -6.02
C LEU A 28 -3.28 -11.79 -7.54
N ARG A 29 -2.71 -10.69 -8.06
CA ARG A 29 -2.62 -10.43 -9.51
C ARG A 29 -2.02 -11.60 -10.31
N PRO A 30 -0.88 -12.21 -9.92
CA PRO A 30 -0.33 -13.40 -10.59
C PRO A 30 -1.23 -14.63 -10.59
N ILE A 31 -2.19 -14.71 -9.67
CA ILE A 31 -3.09 -15.86 -9.49
C ILE A 31 -4.38 -15.69 -10.30
N MET A 32 -4.81 -14.44 -10.53
CA MET A 32 -6.02 -14.14 -11.29
C MET A 32 -6.11 -14.85 -12.67
N PRO A 33 -5.03 -14.96 -13.47
CA PRO A 33 -5.04 -15.71 -14.73
C PRO A 33 -5.56 -17.16 -14.60
N GLU A 34 -5.23 -17.85 -13.50
CA GLU A 34 -5.70 -19.22 -13.25
C GLU A 34 -7.22 -19.30 -13.23
N HIS A 35 -7.88 -18.30 -12.63
CA HIS A 35 -9.34 -18.24 -12.63
C HIS A 35 -9.91 -17.80 -13.99
N ILE A 36 -9.29 -16.80 -14.62
CA ILE A 36 -9.74 -16.23 -15.89
C ILE A 36 -9.69 -17.27 -17.02
N GLU A 37 -8.70 -18.16 -16.98
CA GLU A 37 -8.49 -19.23 -17.95
C GLU A 37 -9.18 -20.55 -17.56
N GLY A 38 -9.91 -20.57 -16.43
CA GLY A 38 -10.72 -21.71 -16.01
C GLY A 38 -9.96 -22.83 -15.29
N ARG A 39 -8.69 -22.63 -14.92
CA ARG A 39 -7.88 -23.58 -14.13
C ARG A 39 -8.19 -23.53 -12.63
N MET A 40 -8.76 -22.44 -12.13
CA MET A 40 -9.14 -22.23 -10.74
C MET A 40 -10.61 -21.84 -10.61
N SER A 41 -11.31 -22.45 -9.66
CA SER A 41 -12.71 -22.11 -9.35
C SER A 41 -12.84 -20.73 -8.68
N LYS A 42 -14.04 -20.15 -8.70
CA LYS A 42 -14.30 -18.86 -8.03
C LYS A 42 -14.14 -18.98 -6.51
N ALA A 43 -14.49 -20.13 -5.93
CA ALA A 43 -14.36 -20.38 -4.49
C ALA A 43 -12.90 -20.47 -4.04
N GLU A 44 -12.05 -21.17 -4.81
CA GLU A 44 -10.61 -21.21 -4.56
C GLU A 44 -9.96 -19.83 -4.69
N LEU A 45 -10.36 -19.05 -5.70
CA LEU A 45 -9.90 -17.67 -5.86
C LEU A 45 -10.29 -16.81 -4.66
N ALA A 46 -11.53 -16.94 -4.18
CA ALA A 46 -12.02 -16.18 -3.03
C ALA A 46 -11.26 -16.53 -1.75
N SER A 47 -11.03 -17.83 -1.50
CA SER A 47 -10.23 -18.30 -0.36
C SER A 47 -8.79 -17.76 -0.41
N THR A 48 -8.17 -17.81 -1.60
CA THR A 48 -6.83 -17.28 -1.83
C THR A 48 -6.77 -15.76 -1.62
N SER A 49 -7.74 -15.02 -2.17
CA SER A 49 -7.85 -13.57 -1.97
C SER A 49 -8.01 -13.21 -0.50
N PHE A 50 -8.87 -13.93 0.23
CA PHE A 50 -9.04 -13.74 1.67
C PHE A 50 -7.74 -13.97 2.43
N ALA A 51 -7.07 -15.10 2.19
CA ALA A 51 -5.81 -15.44 2.86
C ALA A 51 -4.70 -14.39 2.62
N MET A 52 -4.61 -13.86 1.39
CA MET A 52 -3.59 -12.87 1.02
C MET A 52 -3.95 -11.43 1.43
N GLY A 53 -5.24 -11.10 1.55
CA GLY A 53 -5.72 -9.73 1.78
C GLY A 53 -6.09 -9.44 3.23
N PHE A 54 -6.71 -10.39 3.93
CA PHE A 54 -7.34 -10.14 5.24
C PHE A 54 -6.34 -9.61 6.27
N GLY A 55 -5.18 -10.26 6.37
CA GLY A 55 -4.13 -9.84 7.28
C GLY A 55 -3.54 -8.48 6.96
N LEU A 56 -3.46 -8.09 5.69
CA LEU A 56 -3.02 -6.75 5.30
C LEU A 56 -4.09 -5.69 5.59
N VAL A 57 -5.39 -6.02 5.46
CA VAL A 57 -6.48 -5.09 5.83
C VAL A 57 -6.46 -4.82 7.33
N VAL A 58 -6.47 -5.87 8.15
CA VAL A 58 -6.59 -5.76 9.61
C VAL A 58 -5.25 -5.39 10.27
N GLY A 59 -4.13 -5.82 9.69
CA GLY A 59 -2.79 -5.56 10.19
C GLY A 59 -2.19 -4.25 9.73
N PHE A 60 -2.39 -3.87 8.47
CA PHE A 60 -1.70 -2.72 7.88
C PHE A 60 -2.65 -1.57 7.54
N GLY A 61 -3.69 -1.86 6.75
CA GLY A 61 -4.65 -0.87 6.27
C GLY A 61 -5.33 -0.11 7.40
N ILE A 62 -6.13 -0.80 8.20
CA ILE A 62 -6.95 -0.20 9.24
C ILE A 62 -6.09 0.43 10.35
N PRO A 63 -5.06 -0.24 10.92
CA PRO A 63 -4.27 0.33 12.02
C PRO A 63 -3.53 1.61 11.64
N VAL A 64 -2.90 1.65 10.46
CA VAL A 64 -2.24 2.86 9.96
C VAL A 64 -3.26 3.97 9.70
N SER A 65 -4.46 3.61 9.22
CA SER A 65 -5.53 4.59 9.01
C SER A 65 -6.02 5.21 10.32
N ILE A 66 -6.15 4.41 11.38
CA ILE A 66 -6.50 4.89 12.73
C ILE A 66 -5.45 5.88 13.21
N GLY A 67 -4.17 5.56 13.12
CA GLY A 67 -3.09 6.43 13.60
C GLY A 67 -3.01 7.81 12.92
N ALA A 68 -3.63 7.98 11.75
CA ALA A 68 -3.66 9.26 11.03
C ALA A 68 -5.05 9.86 10.83
N ALA A 69 -6.12 9.17 11.22
CA ALA A 69 -7.50 9.52 10.88
C ALA A 69 -7.75 9.75 9.36
N ILE A 70 -6.98 9.07 8.51
CA ILE A 70 -7.05 9.12 7.04
C ILE A 70 -7.04 7.68 6.53
N LEU A 71 -7.88 7.32 5.56
CA LEU A 71 -7.87 5.95 5.03
C LEU A 71 -6.59 5.71 4.22
N LEU A 72 -5.82 4.71 4.62
CA LEU A 72 -4.80 4.14 3.76
C LEU A 72 -5.50 3.33 2.65
N ILE A 73 -5.09 3.50 1.39
CA ILE A 73 -5.68 2.82 0.22
C ILE A 73 -5.79 1.29 0.40
N HIS A 74 -4.85 0.71 1.14
CA HIS A 74 -4.78 -0.72 1.45
C HIS A 74 -5.98 -1.19 2.29
N SER A 75 -6.56 -0.31 3.14
CA SER A 75 -7.75 -0.65 3.93
C SER A 75 -8.95 -0.93 3.04
N ILE A 76 -9.20 -0.06 2.05
CA ILE A 76 -10.35 -0.19 1.17
C ILE A 76 -10.10 -1.20 0.04
N LEU A 77 -8.99 -1.07 -0.69
CA LEU A 77 -8.85 -1.81 -1.95
C LEU A 77 -8.56 -3.30 -1.75
N LEU A 78 -7.83 -3.67 -0.71
CA LEU A 78 -7.65 -5.09 -0.37
C LEU A 78 -8.96 -5.72 0.11
N GLY A 79 -9.77 -4.98 0.87
CA GLY A 79 -11.11 -5.45 1.27
C GLY A 79 -12.03 -5.62 0.06
N THR A 80 -11.98 -4.69 -0.89
CA THR A 80 -12.79 -4.79 -2.12
C THR A 80 -12.34 -5.92 -3.05
N ASP A 81 -11.06 -6.29 -3.05
CA ASP A 81 -10.58 -7.48 -3.76
C ASP A 81 -11.18 -8.77 -3.17
N ILE A 82 -11.23 -8.87 -1.84
CA ILE A 82 -11.87 -9.99 -1.15
C ILE A 82 -13.36 -10.04 -1.48
N ILE A 83 -14.05 -8.90 -1.36
CA ILE A 83 -15.49 -8.79 -1.67
C ILE A 83 -15.76 -9.18 -3.14
N GLY A 84 -15.01 -8.62 -4.09
CA GLY A 84 -15.22 -8.86 -5.51
C GLY A 84 -14.93 -10.31 -5.91
N THR A 85 -13.90 -10.93 -5.33
CA THR A 85 -13.60 -12.35 -5.59
C THR A 85 -14.60 -13.30 -4.93
N TRP A 86 -15.22 -12.92 -3.81
CA TRP A 86 -16.20 -13.74 -3.10
C TRP A 86 -17.58 -13.78 -3.76
N VAL A 87 -17.99 -12.70 -4.44
CA VAL A 87 -19.32 -12.66 -5.09
C VAL A 87 -19.40 -13.69 -6.25
N PRO A 88 -20.40 -14.61 -6.22
CA PRO A 88 -20.54 -15.66 -7.24
C PRO A 88 -20.89 -15.09 -8.61
N LYS A 89 -20.61 -15.87 -9.67
CA LYS A 89 -20.99 -15.51 -11.05
C LYS A 89 -22.51 -15.55 -11.21
N GLY A 90 -23.08 -14.53 -11.83
CA GLY A 90 -24.52 -14.46 -12.12
C GLY A 90 -24.90 -13.13 -12.76
N ALA A 91 -26.14 -13.00 -13.25
CA ALA A 91 -26.62 -11.79 -13.93
C ALA A 91 -26.55 -10.51 -13.05
N PHE A 92 -26.57 -10.69 -11.73
CA PHE A 92 -26.53 -9.60 -10.74
C PHE A 92 -25.18 -9.51 -9.99
N SER A 93 -24.14 -10.24 -10.41
CA SER A 93 -22.87 -10.31 -9.66
C SER A 93 -22.22 -8.94 -9.50
N ASP A 94 -22.20 -8.13 -10.57
CA ASP A 94 -21.63 -6.78 -10.52
C ASP A 94 -22.41 -5.86 -9.59
N ILE A 95 -23.75 -5.96 -9.57
CA ILE A 95 -24.58 -5.14 -8.69
C ILE A 95 -24.33 -5.51 -7.23
N ILE A 96 -24.28 -6.80 -6.92
CA ILE A 96 -24.01 -7.29 -5.56
C ILE A 96 -22.60 -6.89 -5.12
N ALA A 97 -21.59 -7.09 -5.97
CA ALA A 97 -20.21 -6.67 -5.69
C ALA A 97 -20.11 -5.16 -5.47
N GLY A 98 -20.77 -4.36 -6.31
CA GLY A 98 -20.82 -2.92 -6.20
C GLY A 98 -21.51 -2.44 -4.91
N LEU A 99 -22.64 -3.03 -4.55
CA LEU A 99 -23.37 -2.67 -3.33
C LEU A 99 -22.57 -3.01 -2.06
N ILE A 100 -22.03 -4.23 -1.97
CA ILE A 100 -21.23 -4.64 -0.81
C ILE A 100 -19.94 -3.79 -0.74
N GLY A 101 -19.29 -3.54 -1.88
CA GLY A 101 -18.12 -2.67 -1.98
C GLY A 101 -18.40 -1.24 -1.53
N ALA A 102 -19.53 -0.65 -1.94
CA ALA A 102 -19.96 0.68 -1.49
C ALA A 102 -20.21 0.72 0.02
N LEU A 103 -20.96 -0.25 0.54
CA LEU A 103 -21.24 -0.36 1.97
C LEU A 103 -19.96 -0.52 2.78
N TYR A 104 -19.00 -1.31 2.28
CA TYR A 104 -17.70 -1.46 2.90
C TYR A 104 -16.90 -0.15 2.91
N GLY A 105 -16.85 0.58 1.79
CA GLY A 105 -16.16 1.87 1.72
C GLY A 105 -16.77 2.92 2.66
N VAL A 106 -18.10 3.01 2.71
CA VAL A 106 -18.82 3.89 3.66
C VAL A 106 -18.54 3.46 5.09
N GLY A 107 -18.67 2.15 5.38
CA GLY A 107 -18.44 1.58 6.70
C GLY A 107 -17.01 1.80 7.20
N LEU A 108 -16.01 1.75 6.32
CA LEU A 108 -14.64 2.11 6.66
C LEU A 108 -14.51 3.58 7.04
N LEU A 109 -15.07 4.50 6.24
CA LEU A 109 -14.96 5.93 6.51
C LEU A 109 -15.69 6.32 7.82
N THR A 110 -16.94 5.86 7.99
CA THR A 110 -17.74 6.16 9.19
C THR A 110 -17.21 5.41 10.41
N GLY A 111 -16.82 4.16 10.22
CA GLY A 111 -16.28 3.31 11.28
C GLY A 111 -14.93 3.80 11.78
N LEU A 112 -14.07 4.30 10.89
CA LEU A 112 -12.80 4.94 11.27
C LEU A 112 -13.05 6.12 12.21
N GLN A 113 -13.95 7.05 11.83
CA GLN A 113 -14.27 8.20 12.68
C GLN A 113 -14.85 7.77 14.04
N TRP A 114 -15.72 6.76 14.05
CA TRP A 114 -16.31 6.23 15.27
C TRP A 114 -15.24 5.60 16.20
N ILE A 115 -14.33 4.80 15.65
CA ILE A 115 -13.22 4.20 16.40
C ILE A 115 -12.31 5.28 16.97
N VAL A 116 -11.95 6.29 16.17
CA VAL A 116 -11.10 7.41 16.61
C VAL A 116 -11.76 8.14 17.79
N ASN A 117 -13.05 8.44 17.71
CA ASN A 117 -13.77 9.11 18.79
C ASN A 117 -13.79 8.28 20.07
N ILE A 118 -13.98 6.95 19.97
CA ILE A 118 -13.91 6.05 21.14
C ILE A 118 -12.51 6.05 21.72
N PHE A 119 -11.48 5.88 20.88
CA PHE A 119 -10.10 5.78 21.34
C PHE A 119 -9.59 7.05 22.02
N GLN A 120 -10.14 8.22 21.64
CA GLN A 120 -9.87 9.49 22.30
C GLN A 120 -10.65 9.67 23.62
N ALA A 121 -11.81 9.02 23.77
CA ALA A 121 -12.63 9.08 24.98
C ALA A 121 -12.18 8.09 26.07
N LEU A 122 -11.29 7.16 25.73
CA LEU A 122 -10.78 6.14 26.64
C LEU A 122 -9.80 6.73 27.68
N PRO A 123 -9.79 6.22 28.94
CA PRO A 123 -8.85 6.68 29.98
C PRO A 123 -7.38 6.65 29.57
N VAL A 124 -7.00 5.69 28.72
CA VAL A 124 -5.67 5.60 28.11
C VAL A 124 -5.78 5.92 26.63
N ASN A 125 -4.96 6.87 26.20
CA ASN A 125 -4.93 7.36 24.83
C ASN A 125 -4.38 6.28 23.87
N VAL A 126 -5.30 5.49 23.31
CA VAL A 126 -4.99 4.47 22.31
C VAL A 126 -4.71 5.12 20.95
N PHE A 127 -5.40 6.20 20.62
CA PHE A 127 -5.32 6.84 19.30
C PHE A 127 -3.91 7.35 18.98
N ASP A 128 -3.31 8.13 19.88
CA ASP A 128 -1.97 8.69 19.65
C ASP A 128 -0.91 7.59 19.61
N ALA A 129 -1.05 6.58 20.47
CA ALA A 129 -0.17 5.42 20.49
C ALA A 129 -0.21 4.63 19.18
N MET A 130 -1.38 4.53 18.52
CA MET A 130 -1.51 3.86 17.22
C MET A 130 -0.70 4.56 16.11
N GLY A 131 -0.41 5.87 16.24
CA GLY A 131 0.49 6.59 15.33
C GLY A 131 1.91 6.01 15.30
N ALA A 132 2.35 5.38 16.39
CA ALA A 132 3.66 4.74 16.48
C ALA A 132 3.80 3.51 15.56
N ILE A 133 2.69 2.93 15.10
CA ILE A 133 2.69 1.78 14.17
C ILE A 133 3.33 2.17 12.84
N SER A 134 3.07 3.36 12.32
CA SER A 134 3.57 3.77 11.00
C SER A 134 5.05 4.19 10.98
N SER A 135 5.63 4.57 12.11
CA SER A 135 6.99 5.11 12.15
C SER A 135 8.05 4.11 11.66
N PRO A 136 8.11 2.85 12.17
CA PRO A 136 9.02 1.85 11.64
C PRO A 136 8.78 1.53 10.16
N ILE A 137 7.53 1.66 9.69
CA ILE A 137 7.18 1.42 8.29
C ILE A 137 7.85 2.49 7.41
N ILE A 138 7.72 3.77 7.75
CA ILE A 138 8.34 4.86 6.98
C ILE A 138 9.86 4.66 6.88
N MET A 139 10.51 4.37 8.01
CA MET A 139 11.96 4.15 8.05
C MET A 139 12.38 2.91 7.26
N ALA A 140 11.65 1.81 7.40
CA ALA A 140 11.98 0.58 6.70
C ALA A 140 11.75 0.73 5.20
N PHE A 141 10.70 1.43 4.76
CA PHE A 141 10.44 1.71 3.33
C PHE A 141 11.63 2.43 2.67
N ALA A 142 12.35 3.30 3.37
CA ALA A 142 13.57 3.89 2.82
C ALA A 142 14.68 2.86 2.53
N ALA A 143 14.67 1.71 3.22
CA ALA A 143 15.65 0.63 3.08
C ALA A 143 15.21 -0.52 2.16
N PHE A 144 13.93 -0.61 1.77
CA PHE A 144 13.43 -1.70 0.93
C PHE A 144 14.19 -1.89 -0.39
N PRO A 145 14.62 -0.82 -1.11
CA PRO A 145 15.33 -1.00 -2.37
C PRO A 145 16.66 -1.75 -2.18
N ALA A 146 17.32 -1.53 -1.04
CA ALA A 146 18.55 -2.23 -0.70
C ALA A 146 18.31 -3.73 -0.45
N LEU A 147 17.20 -4.09 0.19
CA LEU A 147 16.79 -5.49 0.36
C LEU A 147 16.46 -6.12 -1.00
N ALA A 148 15.72 -5.43 -1.86
CA ALA A 148 15.42 -5.93 -3.19
C ALA A 148 16.70 -6.15 -4.04
N VAL A 149 17.68 -5.24 -3.95
CA VAL A 149 19.01 -5.44 -4.55
C VAL A 149 19.74 -6.62 -3.92
N ALA A 150 19.67 -6.80 -2.60
CA ALA A 150 20.29 -7.93 -1.93
C ALA A 150 19.71 -9.28 -2.40
N LEU A 151 18.39 -9.35 -2.56
CA LEU A 151 17.67 -10.53 -3.02
C LEU A 151 17.97 -10.85 -4.50
N GLN A 152 18.13 -9.84 -5.35
CA GLN A 152 18.38 -10.04 -6.78
C GLN A 152 19.86 -10.19 -7.13
N GLN A 153 20.71 -9.26 -6.69
CA GLN A 153 22.13 -9.17 -7.08
C GLN A 153 23.11 -9.47 -5.95
N GLY A 154 22.62 -9.93 -4.80
CA GLY A 154 23.41 -10.40 -3.67
C GLY A 154 23.70 -9.34 -2.61
N VAL A 155 23.99 -9.82 -1.40
CA VAL A 155 24.11 -9.01 -0.17
C VAL A 155 25.11 -7.86 -0.29
N LYS A 156 26.25 -8.06 -0.99
CA LYS A 156 27.27 -7.02 -1.15
C LYS A 156 26.71 -5.75 -1.81
N LYS A 157 25.97 -5.89 -2.92
CA LYS A 157 25.32 -4.77 -3.62
C LYS A 157 24.18 -4.18 -2.79
N GLY A 158 23.48 -5.03 -2.03
CA GLY A 158 22.47 -4.59 -1.08
C GLY A 158 23.04 -3.65 -0.01
N VAL A 159 24.17 -4.02 0.61
CA VAL A 159 24.85 -3.20 1.62
C VAL A 159 25.30 -1.85 1.04
N VAL A 160 25.85 -1.85 -0.17
CA VAL A 160 26.21 -0.59 -0.87
C VAL A 160 24.99 0.29 -1.09
N THR A 161 23.88 -0.30 -1.56
CA THR A 161 22.61 0.41 -1.78
C THR A 161 22.06 1.00 -0.50
N LEU A 162 22.11 0.25 0.61
CA LEU A 162 21.70 0.71 1.92
C LEU A 162 22.57 1.87 2.41
N GLY A 163 23.90 1.75 2.25
CA GLY A 163 24.85 2.79 2.62
C GLY A 163 24.61 4.10 1.86
N ILE A 164 24.39 4.03 0.55
CA ILE A 164 24.11 5.24 -0.27
C ILE A 164 22.75 5.83 0.11
N SER A 165 21.70 5.01 0.25
CA SER A 165 20.36 5.49 0.63
C SER A 165 20.38 6.15 2.01
N GLY A 166 21.11 5.56 2.97
CA GLY A 166 21.35 6.12 4.29
C GLY A 166 22.14 7.43 4.25
N LEU A 167 23.18 7.52 3.41
CA LEU A 167 23.95 8.75 3.22
C LEU A 167 23.08 9.88 2.65
N VAL A 168 22.27 9.59 1.63
CA VAL A 168 21.31 10.56 1.06
C VAL A 168 20.35 11.04 2.15
N ARG A 169 19.82 10.13 2.98
CA ARG A 169 18.97 10.51 4.11
C ARG A 169 19.66 11.51 5.04
N VAL A 170 20.90 11.21 5.47
CA VAL A 170 21.68 12.07 6.37
C VAL A 170 21.95 13.44 5.74
N LEU A 171 22.28 13.48 4.45
CA LEU A 171 22.49 14.74 3.73
C LEU A 171 21.21 15.57 3.67
N ILE A 172 20.07 14.95 3.34
CA ILE A 172 18.79 15.67 3.28
C ILE A 172 18.38 16.17 4.67
N VAL A 173 18.53 15.39 5.73
CA VAL A 173 18.28 15.87 7.11
C VAL A 173 19.18 17.07 7.46
N ARG A 174 20.44 17.07 7.02
CA ARG A 174 21.40 18.12 7.35
C ARG A 174 21.20 19.41 6.57
N PHE A 175 20.77 19.32 5.31
CA PHE A 175 20.73 20.43 4.36
C PHE A 175 19.32 20.90 3.98
N SER A 176 18.27 20.15 4.29
CA SER A 176 16.87 20.57 4.12
C SER A 176 16.44 21.47 5.30
N PRO A 177 15.70 22.57 5.07
CA PRO A 177 15.16 23.02 3.77
C PRO A 177 16.21 23.72 2.90
N PHE A 178 16.14 23.48 1.59
CA PHE A 178 16.98 24.16 0.61
C PHE A 178 16.36 25.51 0.27
N ASN A 179 17.06 26.60 0.58
CA ASN A 179 16.62 27.95 0.24
C ASN A 179 17.12 28.30 -1.17
N ILE A 180 16.21 28.33 -2.15
CA ILE A 180 16.49 28.81 -3.51
C ILE A 180 15.78 30.16 -3.67
N GLY A 181 16.53 31.25 -3.56
CA GLY A 181 15.97 32.61 -3.57
C GLY A 181 14.97 32.82 -2.43
N ASN A 182 13.76 33.28 -2.74
CA ASN A 182 12.67 33.47 -1.76
C ASN A 182 11.82 32.20 -1.53
N SER A 183 12.18 31.05 -2.10
CA SER A 183 11.44 29.79 -1.95
C SER A 183 12.23 28.76 -1.16
N SER A 184 11.66 28.26 -0.07
CA SER A 184 12.20 27.15 0.73
C SER A 184 11.63 25.82 0.25
N ILE A 185 12.47 24.92 -0.26
CA ILE A 185 12.06 23.57 -0.65
C ILE A 185 12.43 22.62 0.49
N SER A 186 11.41 22.09 1.17
CA SER A 186 11.57 20.99 2.13
C SER A 186 11.57 19.68 1.36
N LEU A 187 12.68 18.94 1.44
CA LEU A 187 12.73 17.58 0.91
C LEU A 187 12.52 16.59 2.06
N ASN A 188 11.61 15.63 1.85
CA ASN A 188 11.40 14.54 2.80
C ASN A 188 12.62 13.58 2.77
N PRO A 189 13.32 13.38 3.90
CA PRO A 189 14.52 12.55 3.94
C PRO A 189 14.28 11.10 3.53
N ASP A 190 13.18 10.50 3.98
CA ASP A 190 12.88 9.09 3.75
C ASP A 190 12.46 8.83 2.29
N GLY A 191 11.68 9.73 1.70
CA GLY A 191 11.30 9.70 0.29
C GLY A 191 12.51 9.85 -0.65
N MET A 192 13.46 10.73 -0.32
CA MET A 192 14.69 10.90 -1.09
C MET A 192 15.64 9.70 -0.95
N ALA A 193 15.75 9.13 0.26
CA ALA A 193 16.51 7.91 0.49
C ALA A 193 15.95 6.73 -0.33
N MET A 194 14.63 6.57 -0.31
CA MET A 194 13.93 5.57 -1.12
C MET A 194 14.17 5.80 -2.62
N LEU A 195 14.07 7.04 -3.11
CA LEU A 195 14.34 7.38 -4.50
C LEU A 195 15.76 6.98 -4.92
N ALA A 196 16.76 7.34 -4.11
CA ALA A 196 18.16 6.99 -4.36
C ALA A 196 18.34 5.46 -4.41
N GLY A 197 17.75 4.75 -3.45
CA GLY A 197 17.76 3.29 -3.44
C GLY A 197 17.12 2.68 -4.69
N MET A 198 16.00 3.23 -5.16
CA MET A 198 15.32 2.77 -6.37
C MET A 198 16.13 3.04 -7.64
N ILE A 199 16.80 4.19 -7.73
CA ILE A 199 17.70 4.49 -8.85
C ILE A 199 18.84 3.47 -8.90
N ILE A 200 19.44 3.14 -7.76
CA ILE A 200 20.52 2.14 -7.67
C ILE A 200 20.00 0.75 -8.04
N LEU A 201 18.82 0.38 -7.56
CA LEU A 201 18.16 -0.88 -7.92
C LEU A 201 17.97 -0.98 -9.42
N LEU A 202 17.40 0.05 -10.06
CA LEU A 202 17.21 0.08 -11.50
C LEU A 202 18.54 0.07 -12.25
N ALA A 203 19.56 0.77 -11.76
CA ALA A 203 20.89 0.78 -12.35
C ALA A 203 21.54 -0.61 -12.31
N PHE A 204 21.54 -1.30 -11.17
CA PHE A 204 22.07 -2.66 -11.07
C PHE A 204 21.24 -3.67 -11.85
N ALA A 205 19.92 -3.55 -11.84
CA ALA A 205 19.02 -4.40 -12.61
C ALA A 205 19.21 -4.21 -14.13
N SER A 206 19.52 -3.00 -14.58
CA SER A 206 19.78 -2.72 -16.01
C SER A 206 21.08 -3.35 -16.53
N GLN A 207 22.02 -3.67 -15.64
CA GLN A 207 23.32 -4.26 -15.98
C GLN A 207 23.29 -5.80 -16.12
N GLU A 208 22.19 -6.45 -15.73
CA GLU A 208 22.01 -7.89 -15.96
C GLU A 208 21.77 -8.14 -17.47
N LYS A 209 22.74 -8.81 -18.11
CA LYS A 209 22.67 -9.14 -19.53
C LYS A 209 21.59 -10.19 -19.80
N SER A 210 20.88 -10.05 -20.93
CA SER A 210 19.92 -11.04 -21.41
C SER A 210 20.64 -12.29 -21.91
N GLU A 211 20.14 -13.48 -21.54
CA GLU A 211 20.50 -14.71 -22.27
C GLU A 211 19.59 -14.96 -23.47
N GLU A 212 18.41 -14.32 -23.59
CA GLU A 212 17.55 -14.37 -24.80
C GLU A 212 16.48 -13.26 -24.77
N GLU A 213 16.19 -12.64 -25.93
CA GLU A 213 15.01 -11.76 -26.10
C GLU A 213 13.75 -12.61 -26.13
N THR A 214 12.97 -12.58 -25.04
CA THR A 214 11.75 -13.41 -24.92
C THR A 214 10.58 -12.99 -25.80
N GLY A 215 10.65 -11.84 -26.50
CA GLY A 215 9.55 -11.35 -27.33
C GLY A 215 8.22 -11.13 -26.58
N LEU A 216 8.26 -10.64 -25.33
CA LEU A 216 7.09 -10.58 -24.45
C LEU A 216 5.95 -9.74 -25.04
N ALA A 217 6.26 -8.65 -25.74
CA ALA A 217 5.24 -7.81 -26.35
C ALA A 217 4.34 -8.59 -27.33
N ALA A 218 4.89 -9.60 -28.02
CA ALA A 218 4.12 -10.49 -28.89
C ALA A 218 3.35 -11.54 -28.06
N ILE A 219 4.02 -12.17 -27.09
CA ILE A 219 3.47 -13.26 -26.26
C ILE A 219 2.31 -12.81 -25.36
N PHE A 220 2.37 -11.57 -24.84
CA PHE A 220 1.38 -11.02 -23.90
C PHE A 220 0.48 -9.94 -24.54
N SER A 221 0.49 -9.83 -25.87
CA SER A 221 -0.32 -8.87 -26.61
C SER A 221 -1.82 -8.96 -26.25
N ASP A 222 -2.36 -10.18 -26.12
CA ASP A 222 -3.74 -10.42 -25.72
C ASP A 222 -4.07 -9.92 -24.30
N ARG A 223 -3.12 -10.05 -23.37
CA ARG A 223 -3.26 -9.57 -21.99
C ARG A 223 -3.32 -8.05 -21.93
N VAL A 224 -2.42 -7.39 -22.67
CA VAL A 224 -2.42 -5.93 -22.79
C VAL A 224 -3.69 -5.45 -23.52
N ALA A 225 -4.13 -6.13 -24.58
CA ALA A 225 -5.36 -5.81 -25.30
C ALA A 225 -6.58 -5.89 -24.39
N ARG A 226 -6.63 -6.89 -23.50
CA ARG A 226 -7.69 -7.02 -22.48
C ARG A 226 -7.72 -5.84 -21.51
N ILE A 227 -6.58 -5.33 -21.07
CA ILE A 227 -6.50 -4.13 -20.23
C ILE A 227 -6.99 -2.91 -21.03
N LYS A 228 -6.48 -2.71 -22.25
CA LYS A 228 -6.89 -1.59 -23.13
C LYS A 228 -8.39 -1.58 -23.41
N LYS A 229 -9.02 -2.75 -23.59
CA LYS A 229 -10.48 -2.88 -23.75
C LYS A 229 -11.26 -2.29 -22.58
N ASN A 230 -10.70 -2.32 -21.38
CA ASN A 230 -11.31 -1.82 -20.15
C ASN A 230 -10.73 -0.46 -19.70
N VAL A 231 -10.01 0.27 -20.57
CA VAL A 231 -9.33 1.52 -20.20
C VAL A 231 -10.28 2.55 -19.57
N TRP A 232 -11.51 2.67 -20.08
CA TRP A 232 -12.47 3.66 -19.59
C TRP A 232 -12.92 3.40 -18.14
N ILE A 233 -13.22 2.15 -17.79
CA ILE A 233 -13.63 1.81 -16.42
C ILE A 233 -12.45 1.92 -15.46
N LEU A 234 -11.23 1.62 -15.91
CA LEU A 234 -10.00 1.84 -15.15
C LEU A 234 -9.73 3.33 -14.94
N ALA A 235 -9.94 4.16 -15.96
CA ALA A 235 -9.74 5.60 -15.87
C ALA A 235 -10.74 6.27 -14.91
N VAL A 236 -11.98 5.81 -14.88
CA VAL A 236 -12.97 6.25 -13.87
C VAL A 236 -12.51 5.87 -12.46
N MET A 237 -11.95 4.68 -12.27
CA MET A 237 -11.36 4.29 -10.98
C MET A 237 -10.21 5.22 -10.58
N GLY A 238 -9.30 5.52 -11.51
CA GLY A 238 -8.21 6.48 -11.29
C GLY A 238 -8.71 7.87 -10.92
N ALA A 239 -9.77 8.35 -11.58
CA ALA A 239 -10.41 9.63 -11.28
C ALA A 239 -10.98 9.68 -9.85
N LEU A 240 -11.69 8.61 -9.44
CA LEU A 240 -12.28 8.52 -8.10
C LEU A 240 -11.21 8.48 -7.01
N VAL A 241 -10.15 7.68 -7.21
CA VAL A 241 -9.04 7.58 -6.24
C VAL A 241 -8.30 8.92 -6.14
N ALA A 242 -7.98 9.56 -7.28
CA ALA A 242 -7.33 10.86 -7.29
C ALA A 242 -8.19 11.94 -6.60
N MET A 243 -9.50 11.92 -6.83
CA MET A 243 -10.45 12.78 -6.12
C MET A 243 -10.42 12.52 -4.61
N GLY A 244 -10.45 11.25 -4.18
CA GLY A 244 -10.34 10.88 -2.77
C GLY A 244 -9.03 11.34 -2.12
N THR A 245 -7.93 11.31 -2.86
CA THR A 245 -6.63 11.78 -2.37
C THR A 245 -6.54 13.29 -2.26
N ALA A 246 -7.04 14.04 -3.25
CA ALA A 246 -7.14 15.49 -3.14
C ALA A 246 -8.17 15.97 -2.10
N LEU A 247 -9.05 15.07 -1.64
CA LEU A 247 -9.92 15.30 -0.48
C LEU A 247 -9.27 14.96 0.86
N HIS A 248 -8.05 14.44 0.85
CA HIS A 248 -7.31 13.97 2.03
C HIS A 248 -8.03 12.89 2.85
N ILE A 249 -9.01 12.21 2.25
CA ILE A 249 -9.68 11.07 2.89
C ILE A 249 -8.97 9.75 2.60
N LEU A 250 -8.05 9.75 1.62
CA LEU A 250 -7.39 8.57 1.09
C LEU A 250 -5.93 8.85 0.75
N ALA A 251 -5.00 8.04 1.26
CA ALA A 251 -3.58 8.14 0.93
C ALA A 251 -3.04 6.83 0.34
N GLY A 252 -2.08 6.93 -0.58
CA GLY A 252 -1.52 5.78 -1.30
C GLY A 252 -0.56 4.93 -0.47
N ASP A 253 0.09 5.53 0.52
CA ASP A 253 1.13 4.87 1.31
C ASP A 253 1.33 5.54 2.69
N PRO A 254 1.99 4.86 3.65
CA PRO A 254 2.21 5.40 4.99
C PRO A 254 3.04 6.68 5.07
N ILE A 255 3.95 6.92 4.12
CA ILE A 255 4.80 8.13 4.11
C ILE A 255 3.95 9.32 3.71
N SER A 256 3.27 9.23 2.55
CA SER A 256 2.37 10.29 2.09
C SER A 256 1.21 10.52 3.07
N LEU A 257 0.65 9.46 3.67
CA LEU A 257 -0.40 9.53 4.69
C LEU A 257 0.02 10.35 5.91
N ASN A 258 1.21 10.11 6.47
CA ASN A 258 1.69 10.87 7.63
C ASN A 258 2.01 12.33 7.27
N LEU A 259 2.53 12.58 6.07
CA LEU A 259 2.77 13.95 5.61
C LEU A 259 1.47 14.71 5.35
N VAL A 260 0.43 14.06 4.83
CA VAL A 260 -0.91 14.64 4.68
C VAL A 260 -1.53 14.94 6.05
N LYS A 261 -1.36 14.05 7.04
CA LYS A 261 -1.77 14.30 8.45
C LYS A 261 -1.12 15.57 9.01
N GLU A 262 0.14 15.81 8.68
CA GLU A 262 0.88 17.02 9.06
C GLU A 262 0.62 18.24 8.15
N MET A 263 -0.31 18.15 7.20
CA MET A 263 -0.62 19.19 6.20
C MET A 263 0.56 19.55 5.27
N LYS A 264 1.55 18.66 5.14
CA LYS A 264 2.73 18.81 4.26
C LYS A 264 2.46 18.18 2.88
N TYR A 265 1.53 18.76 2.13
CA TYR A 265 1.03 18.16 0.88
C TYR A 265 2.09 18.06 -0.23
N THR A 266 2.95 19.07 -0.38
CA THR A 266 4.04 19.03 -1.38
C THR A 266 5.03 17.91 -1.08
N ASP A 267 5.45 17.77 0.18
CA ASP A 267 6.35 16.72 0.62
C ASP A 267 5.70 15.34 0.42
N ALA A 268 4.40 15.22 0.72
CA ALA A 268 3.62 14.01 0.47
C ALA A 268 3.57 13.65 -1.02
N ALA A 269 3.36 14.65 -1.88
CA ALA A 269 3.33 14.48 -3.33
C ALA A 269 4.68 14.01 -3.88
N MET A 270 5.78 14.58 -3.38
CA MET A 270 7.14 14.17 -3.75
C MET A 270 7.46 12.75 -3.29
N ALA A 271 7.06 12.36 -2.07
CA ALA A 271 7.22 11.00 -1.58
C ALA A 271 6.41 10.00 -2.42
N ALA A 272 5.15 10.33 -2.73
CA ALA A 272 4.29 9.52 -3.59
C ALA A 272 4.86 9.39 -5.01
N LEU A 273 5.46 10.46 -5.57
CA LEU A 273 6.10 10.44 -6.89
C LEU A 273 7.33 9.54 -6.90
N ALA A 274 8.20 9.66 -5.90
CA ALA A 274 9.38 8.81 -5.76
C ALA A 274 8.99 7.32 -5.68
N ARG A 275 7.92 7.02 -4.94
CA ARG A 275 7.33 5.68 -4.88
C ARG A 275 6.83 5.25 -6.25
N ALA A 276 6.02 6.06 -6.91
CA ALA A 276 5.43 5.72 -8.20
C ALA A 276 6.49 5.29 -9.22
N VAL A 277 7.58 6.06 -9.35
CA VAL A 277 8.72 5.74 -10.23
C VAL A 277 9.33 4.37 -9.88
N GLY A 278 9.57 4.11 -8.60
CA GLY A 278 10.18 2.85 -8.16
C GLY A 278 9.30 1.63 -8.42
N PHE A 279 7.98 1.76 -8.30
CA PHE A 279 7.04 0.65 -8.43
C PHE A 279 6.59 0.38 -9.88
N VAL A 280 7.01 1.20 -10.86
CA VAL A 280 6.71 0.99 -12.29
C VAL A 280 7.05 -0.43 -12.76
N PRO A 281 8.26 -0.99 -12.52
CA PRO A 281 8.59 -2.34 -13.00
C PRO A 281 7.68 -3.41 -12.42
N LEU A 282 7.35 -3.32 -11.11
CA LEU A 282 6.48 -4.27 -10.43
C LEU A 282 5.07 -4.25 -11.04
N VAL A 283 4.47 -3.06 -11.12
CA VAL A 283 3.09 -2.89 -11.56
C VAL A 283 2.96 -3.21 -13.05
N ALA A 284 3.86 -2.71 -13.88
CA ALA A 284 3.81 -2.92 -15.33
C ALA A 284 4.05 -4.39 -15.69
N THR A 285 5.10 -5.02 -15.15
CA THR A 285 5.39 -6.44 -15.44
C THR A 285 4.22 -7.31 -15.06
N THR A 286 3.68 -7.12 -13.85
CA THR A 286 2.55 -7.91 -13.37
C THR A 286 1.29 -7.68 -14.23
N ALA A 287 1.01 -6.44 -14.63
CA ALA A 287 -0.13 -6.15 -15.50
C ALA A 287 0.01 -6.78 -16.89
N ILE A 288 1.20 -6.70 -17.49
CA ILE A 288 1.50 -7.25 -18.82
C ILE A 288 1.36 -8.78 -18.79
N THR A 289 1.93 -9.45 -17.79
CA THR A 289 1.93 -10.92 -17.74
C THR A 289 0.56 -11.50 -17.40
N THR A 290 -0.22 -10.82 -16.57
CA THR A 290 -1.51 -11.34 -16.07
C THR A 290 -2.71 -10.87 -16.87
N GLY A 291 -2.61 -9.70 -17.54
CA GLY A 291 -3.75 -9.02 -18.13
C GLY A 291 -4.73 -8.47 -17.10
N VAL A 292 -4.29 -8.32 -15.85
CA VAL A 292 -5.06 -7.76 -14.73
C VAL A 292 -4.34 -6.53 -14.22
N TYR A 293 -5.03 -5.39 -14.27
CA TYR A 293 -4.42 -4.11 -13.95
C TYR A 293 -4.52 -3.78 -12.45
N GLY A 294 -3.83 -2.73 -12.01
CA GLY A 294 -4.00 -2.18 -10.67
C GLY A 294 -5.11 -1.11 -10.69
N PRO A 295 -6.05 -1.10 -9.74
CA PRO A 295 -7.10 -0.07 -9.67
C PRO A 295 -6.57 1.36 -9.51
N VAL A 296 -5.31 1.51 -9.05
CA VAL A 296 -4.61 2.79 -8.89
C VAL A 296 -3.48 3.00 -9.90
N GLY A 297 -3.42 2.15 -10.93
CA GLY A 297 -2.36 2.16 -11.93
C GLY A 297 -0.96 2.01 -11.33
N MET A 298 0.01 2.70 -11.92
CA MET A 298 1.39 2.83 -11.45
C MET A 298 1.53 3.86 -10.32
N THR A 299 0.43 4.25 -9.67
CA THR A 299 0.35 5.10 -8.47
C THR A 299 0.69 6.59 -8.68
N PHE A 300 1.00 7.03 -9.91
CA PHE A 300 1.24 8.44 -10.24
C PHE A 300 0.05 9.35 -9.91
N ILE A 301 -1.17 8.79 -9.90
CA ILE A 301 -2.40 9.50 -9.55
C ILE A 301 -2.34 10.12 -8.14
N PHE A 302 -1.66 9.49 -7.17
CA PHE A 302 -1.55 10.02 -5.81
C PHE A 302 -0.68 11.28 -5.78
N ALA A 303 0.47 11.25 -6.47
CA ALA A 303 1.35 12.41 -6.57
C ALA A 303 0.64 13.59 -7.26
N ALA A 304 -0.01 13.34 -8.40
CA ALA A 304 -0.73 14.37 -9.14
C ALA A 304 -1.88 14.97 -8.31
N ALA A 305 -2.64 14.14 -7.61
CA ALA A 305 -3.72 14.61 -6.74
C ALA A 305 -3.21 15.49 -5.59
N LEU A 306 -2.10 15.12 -4.95
CA LEU A 306 -1.51 15.86 -3.84
C LEU A 306 -0.86 17.19 -4.28
N PHE A 307 -0.25 17.24 -5.47
CA PHE A 307 0.29 18.49 -6.02
C PHE A 307 -0.80 19.51 -6.34
N VAL A 308 -1.91 19.04 -6.91
CA VAL A 308 -3.00 19.93 -7.35
C VAL A 308 -3.92 20.32 -6.20
N ASN A 309 -4.15 19.41 -5.26
CA ASN A 309 -4.98 19.62 -4.08
C ASN A 309 -6.38 20.20 -4.38
N ASN A 310 -6.94 19.83 -5.55
CA ASN A 310 -8.29 20.19 -5.98
C ASN A 310 -9.00 18.91 -6.46
N PRO A 311 -10.11 18.49 -5.83
CA PRO A 311 -10.76 17.21 -6.11
C PRO A 311 -11.19 17.01 -7.56
N PHE A 312 -11.69 18.05 -8.23
CA PHE A 312 -12.19 17.97 -9.60
C PHE A 312 -11.05 17.92 -10.61
N ILE A 313 -10.04 18.77 -10.44
CA ILE A 313 -8.86 18.75 -11.30
C ILE A 313 -8.08 17.44 -11.09
N ALA A 314 -7.96 16.98 -9.84
CA ALA A 314 -7.35 15.69 -9.52
C ALA A 314 -8.11 14.53 -10.18
N ALA A 315 -9.44 14.56 -10.23
CA ALA A 315 -10.22 13.54 -10.93
C ALA A 315 -9.91 13.49 -12.44
N VAL A 316 -9.84 14.67 -13.09
CA VAL A 316 -9.47 14.76 -14.51
C VAL A 316 -8.04 14.26 -14.73
N LEU A 317 -7.09 14.66 -13.89
CA LEU A 317 -5.71 14.19 -13.99
C LEU A 317 -5.59 12.69 -13.74
N GLY A 318 -6.28 12.16 -12.73
CA GLY A 318 -6.32 10.72 -12.44
C GLY A 318 -6.85 9.92 -13.62
N PHE A 319 -7.91 10.41 -14.27
CA PHE A 319 -8.44 9.83 -15.50
C PHE A 319 -7.38 9.81 -16.62
N VAL A 320 -6.79 10.97 -16.92
CA VAL A 320 -5.80 11.13 -18.00
C VAL A 320 -4.56 10.29 -17.74
N ILE A 321 -4.08 10.24 -16.50
CA ILE A 321 -2.93 9.44 -16.09
C ILE A 321 -3.20 7.96 -16.37
N ILE A 322 -4.32 7.39 -15.90
CA ILE A 322 -4.61 5.98 -16.15
C ILE A 322 -4.76 5.66 -17.64
N VAL A 323 -5.41 6.54 -18.42
CA VAL A 323 -5.49 6.39 -19.87
C VAL A 323 -4.09 6.34 -20.48
N ALA A 324 -3.23 7.30 -20.14
CA ALA A 324 -1.86 7.36 -20.63
C ALA A 324 -1.05 6.11 -20.21
N GLU A 325 -1.12 5.72 -18.95
CA GLU A 325 -0.45 4.54 -18.41
C GLU A 325 -0.84 3.26 -19.16
N VAL A 326 -2.13 3.03 -19.40
CA VAL A 326 -2.65 1.85 -20.11
C VAL A 326 -2.19 1.82 -21.57
N TYR A 327 -2.15 2.95 -22.26
CA TYR A 327 -1.64 3.00 -23.64
C TYR A 327 -0.11 2.83 -23.70
N LEU A 328 0.61 3.32 -22.68
CA LEU A 328 2.06 3.16 -22.55
C LEU A 328 2.48 1.75 -22.15
N LEU A 329 1.59 0.88 -21.67
CA LEU A 329 1.93 -0.50 -21.26
C LEU A 329 2.68 -1.27 -22.35
N SER A 330 2.30 -1.10 -23.62
CA SER A 330 3.00 -1.77 -24.74
C SER A 330 4.43 -1.27 -24.89
N SER A 331 4.66 0.04 -24.77
CA SER A 331 6.00 0.64 -24.82
C SER A 331 6.84 0.25 -23.61
N ILE A 332 6.24 0.19 -22.42
CA ILE A 332 6.90 -0.29 -21.21
C ILE A 332 7.28 -1.77 -21.34
N ALA A 333 6.41 -2.61 -21.92
CA ALA A 333 6.72 -4.00 -22.20
C ALA A 333 7.97 -4.14 -23.07
N SER A 334 8.03 -3.41 -24.19
CA SER A 334 9.19 -3.41 -25.09
C SER A 334 10.45 -2.86 -24.43
N PHE A 335 10.32 -1.91 -23.50
CA PHE A 335 11.45 -1.43 -22.69
C PHE A 335 11.94 -2.50 -21.71
N LEU A 336 11.03 -3.19 -21.02
CA LEU A 336 11.37 -4.24 -20.07
C LEU A 336 11.96 -5.49 -20.76
N ASP A 337 11.59 -5.76 -22.01
CA ASP A 337 12.21 -6.81 -22.83
C ASP A 337 13.71 -6.54 -23.05
N LYS A 338 14.11 -5.28 -23.25
CA LYS A 338 15.52 -4.88 -23.41
C LYS A 338 16.32 -4.96 -22.10
N PHE A 339 15.63 -4.92 -20.96
CA PHE A 339 16.24 -4.91 -19.62
C PHE A 339 15.63 -5.99 -18.73
N PRO A 340 15.93 -7.28 -18.98
CA PRO A 340 15.32 -8.40 -18.27
C PRO A 340 15.62 -8.40 -16.76
N GLY A 341 16.73 -7.81 -16.33
CA GLY A 341 16.99 -7.63 -14.89
C GLY A 341 16.01 -6.65 -14.23
N ILE A 342 15.58 -5.58 -14.92
CA ILE A 342 14.53 -4.68 -14.41
C ILE A 342 13.21 -5.45 -14.25
N ARG A 343 12.90 -6.35 -15.19
CA ARG A 343 11.74 -7.26 -15.08
C ARG A 343 11.84 -8.17 -13.85
N LYS A 344 12.98 -8.86 -13.67
CA LYS A 344 13.23 -9.72 -12.49
C LYS A 344 13.16 -8.96 -11.17
N SER A 345 13.50 -7.67 -11.18
CA SER A 345 13.43 -6.84 -9.97
C SER A 345 12.02 -6.73 -9.40
N ALA A 346 10.97 -6.91 -10.21
CA ALA A 346 9.59 -6.94 -9.74
C ALA A 346 9.38 -7.97 -8.62
N ASP A 347 9.88 -9.19 -8.78
CA ASP A 347 9.70 -10.26 -7.78
C ASP A 347 10.49 -9.99 -6.51
N SER A 348 11.71 -9.45 -6.65
CA SER A 348 12.53 -9.01 -5.51
C SER A 348 11.90 -7.85 -4.76
N ILE A 349 11.30 -6.87 -5.46
CA ILE A 349 10.57 -5.76 -4.85
C ILE A 349 9.36 -6.29 -4.07
N ARG A 350 8.58 -7.22 -4.65
CA ARG A 350 7.43 -7.83 -3.98
C ARG A 350 7.86 -8.54 -2.70
N THR A 351 8.89 -9.38 -2.77
CA THR A 351 9.42 -10.15 -1.64
C THR A 351 9.99 -9.23 -0.56
N ALA A 352 10.80 -8.23 -0.94
CA ALA A 352 11.36 -7.26 -0.02
C ALA A 352 10.26 -6.47 0.70
N THR A 353 9.20 -6.05 0.00
CA THR A 353 8.07 -5.32 0.59
C THR A 353 7.35 -6.15 1.65
N SER A 354 7.07 -7.43 1.37
CA SER A 354 6.42 -8.33 2.33
C SER A 354 7.27 -8.55 3.59
N GLN A 355 8.56 -8.86 3.43
CA GLN A 355 9.48 -9.09 4.57
C GLN A 355 9.64 -7.83 5.42
N LEU A 356 9.70 -6.67 4.76
CA LEU A 356 9.81 -5.38 5.42
C LEU A 356 8.56 -5.04 6.22
N LEU A 357 7.37 -5.23 5.65
CA LEU A 357 6.10 -4.98 6.34
C LEU A 357 5.95 -5.90 7.56
N GLU A 358 6.36 -7.16 7.45
CA GLU A 358 6.33 -8.12 8.57
C GLU A 358 7.10 -7.61 9.79
N ILE A 359 8.34 -7.16 9.60
CA ILE A 359 9.18 -6.65 10.69
C ILE A 359 8.70 -5.28 11.16
N ALA A 360 8.42 -4.37 10.23
CA ALA A 360 8.05 -2.99 10.55
C ALA A 360 6.72 -2.92 11.32
N LEU A 361 5.73 -3.73 10.96
CA LEU A 361 4.44 -3.78 11.66
C LEU A 361 4.56 -4.41 13.04
N LEU A 362 5.42 -5.42 13.22
CA LEU A 362 5.71 -5.99 14.53
C LEU A 362 6.35 -4.94 15.45
N VAL A 363 7.42 -4.29 15.00
CA VAL A 363 8.09 -3.22 15.77
C VAL A 363 7.16 -2.05 16.03
N GLY A 364 6.36 -1.66 15.04
CA GLY A 364 5.35 -0.61 15.18
C GLY A 364 4.29 -0.94 16.22
N GLY A 365 3.80 -2.18 16.24
CA GLY A 365 2.87 -2.67 17.25
C GLY A 365 3.46 -2.70 18.65
N ILE A 366 4.72 -3.12 18.79
CA ILE A 366 5.46 -3.09 20.06
C ILE A 366 5.59 -1.65 20.56
N ASN A 367 5.97 -0.72 19.68
CA ASN A 367 6.11 0.70 20.04
C ASN A 367 4.78 1.31 20.49
N ALA A 368 3.71 1.03 19.76
CA ALA A 368 2.37 1.49 20.11
C ALA A 368 1.93 0.94 21.47
N ALA A 369 2.07 -0.36 21.70
CA ALA A 369 1.74 -0.97 22.99
C ALA A 369 2.58 -0.41 24.15
N ASN A 370 3.87 -0.15 23.92
CA ASN A 370 4.75 0.44 24.92
C ASN A 370 4.37 1.88 25.29
N GLN A 371 3.80 2.64 24.34
CA GLN A 371 3.26 3.98 24.63
C GLN A 371 1.96 3.91 25.46
N MET A 372 1.14 2.87 25.27
CA MET A 372 -0.08 2.66 26.06
C MET A 372 0.23 2.20 27.48
N ILE A 373 1.17 1.27 27.65
CA ILE A 373 1.63 0.79 28.95
C ILE A 373 3.10 0.34 28.88
N ALA A 374 3.98 1.15 29.48
CA ALA A 374 5.42 0.93 29.40
C ALA A 374 5.83 -0.44 29.96
N GLY A 375 6.67 -1.16 29.23
CA GLY A 375 7.18 -2.49 29.61
C GLY A 375 6.15 -3.61 29.41
N LEU A 376 4.98 -3.52 30.04
CA LEU A 376 3.94 -4.56 29.91
C LEU A 376 3.40 -4.65 28.48
N GLY A 377 3.29 -3.54 27.75
CA GLY A 377 2.82 -3.52 26.38
C GLY A 377 3.77 -4.29 25.45
N VAL A 378 5.08 -4.12 25.65
CA VAL A 378 6.12 -4.87 24.94
C VAL A 378 6.01 -6.36 25.25
N PHE A 379 5.91 -6.70 26.54
CA PHE A 379 5.75 -8.08 26.99
C PHE A 379 4.53 -8.76 26.35
N LEU A 380 3.38 -8.08 26.31
CA LEU A 380 2.14 -8.61 25.76
C LEU A 380 2.22 -8.81 24.25
N VAL A 381 2.72 -7.83 23.49
CA VAL A 381 2.81 -7.97 22.01
C VAL A 381 3.81 -9.06 21.63
N ILE A 382 4.97 -9.13 22.28
CA ILE A 382 5.95 -10.20 22.04
C ILE A 382 5.36 -11.56 22.45
N GLY A 383 4.70 -11.65 23.59
CA GLY A 383 4.02 -12.86 24.04
C GLY A 383 2.98 -13.35 23.04
N LEU A 384 2.12 -12.44 22.54
CA LEU A 384 1.14 -12.75 21.50
C LEU A 384 1.80 -13.21 20.20
N TYR A 385 2.91 -12.59 19.80
CA TYR A 385 3.69 -13.02 18.64
C TYR A 385 4.22 -14.46 18.80
N LEU A 386 4.84 -14.77 19.94
CA LEU A 386 5.40 -16.09 20.21
C LEU A 386 4.31 -17.16 20.32
N LEU A 387 3.18 -16.87 20.97
CA LEU A 387 2.03 -17.76 21.04
C LEU A 387 1.43 -18.01 19.64
N ASN A 388 1.37 -16.97 18.80
CA ASN A 388 0.91 -17.10 17.43
C ASN A 388 1.85 -17.99 16.59
N GLU A 389 3.17 -17.88 16.74
CA GLU A 389 4.12 -18.81 16.10
C GLU A 389 3.93 -20.25 16.61
N ALA A 390 3.80 -20.44 17.93
CA ALA A 390 3.59 -21.76 18.53
C ALA A 390 2.26 -22.41 18.10
N ALA A 391 1.23 -21.60 17.86
CA ALA A 391 -0.09 -22.05 17.41
C ALA A 391 -0.17 -22.32 15.89
N GLY A 392 0.94 -22.26 15.15
CA GLY A 392 0.95 -22.49 13.71
C GLY A 392 0.49 -21.29 12.87
N ARG A 393 0.61 -20.07 13.42
CA ARG A 393 0.30 -18.79 12.77
C ARG A 393 -1.17 -18.63 12.36
N PRO A 394 -2.13 -18.75 13.31
CA PRO A 394 -3.54 -18.47 13.02
C PRO A 394 -3.74 -17.02 12.55
N ILE A 395 -2.93 -16.08 13.04
CA ILE A 395 -2.86 -14.70 12.55
C ILE A 395 -1.60 -14.57 11.69
N VAL A 396 -1.71 -13.98 10.51
CA VAL A 396 -0.54 -13.73 9.66
C VAL A 396 0.45 -12.81 10.36
N ARG A 397 1.75 -13.03 10.14
CA ARG A 397 2.81 -12.30 10.85
C ARG A 397 2.77 -10.79 10.67
N MET A 398 2.32 -10.31 9.51
CA MET A 398 2.16 -8.87 9.28
C MET A 398 1.05 -8.24 10.16
N ALA A 399 0.07 -9.02 10.62
CA ALA A 399 -1.07 -8.49 11.37
C ALA A 399 -0.90 -8.57 12.89
N ILE A 400 -0.07 -9.47 13.39
CA ILE A 400 0.03 -9.76 14.83
C ILE A 400 0.51 -8.58 15.66
N GLY A 401 1.45 -7.75 15.17
CA GLY A 401 1.92 -6.57 15.89
C GLY A 401 0.82 -5.54 16.08
N PRO A 402 0.19 -5.05 15.01
CA PRO A 402 -0.90 -4.07 15.08
C PRO A 402 -2.15 -4.59 15.79
N VAL A 403 -2.54 -5.85 15.57
CA VAL A 403 -3.63 -6.48 16.32
C VAL A 403 -3.28 -6.60 17.81
N GLY A 404 -2.04 -6.97 18.13
CA GLY A 404 -1.54 -7.00 19.49
C GLY A 404 -1.61 -5.64 20.16
N ALA A 405 -1.23 -4.56 19.47
CA ALA A 405 -1.35 -3.19 20.00
C ALA A 405 -2.80 -2.81 20.30
N ILE A 406 -3.76 -3.15 19.43
CA ILE A 406 -5.18 -2.93 19.68
C ILE A 406 -5.66 -3.71 20.91
N LEU A 407 -5.27 -4.98 21.03
CA LEU A 407 -5.61 -5.82 22.20
C LEU A 407 -5.03 -5.25 23.49
N VAL A 408 -3.79 -4.76 23.46
CA VAL A 408 -3.18 -4.07 24.61
C VAL A 408 -3.97 -2.80 24.93
N GLY A 409 -4.34 -1.98 23.95
CA GLY A 409 -5.15 -0.79 24.16
C GLY A 409 -6.50 -1.08 24.84
N ILE A 410 -7.17 -2.15 24.44
CA ILE A 410 -8.41 -2.62 25.08
C ILE A 410 -8.13 -3.07 26.51
N LEU A 411 -7.11 -3.92 26.72
CA LEU A 411 -6.77 -4.47 28.03
C LEU A 411 -6.40 -3.37 29.04
N VAL A 412 -5.55 -2.43 28.63
CA VAL A 412 -5.08 -1.35 29.49
C VAL A 412 -6.23 -0.44 29.92
N ASN A 413 -7.18 -0.18 29.03
CA ASN A 413 -8.38 0.59 29.38
C ASN A 413 -9.31 -0.16 30.33
N ILE A 414 -9.45 -1.48 30.19
CA ILE A 414 -10.15 -2.31 31.18
C ILE A 414 -9.45 -2.22 32.54
N LEU A 415 -8.12 -2.34 32.58
CA LEU A 415 -7.34 -2.22 33.81
C LEU A 415 -7.46 -0.83 34.44
N ALA A 416 -7.54 0.22 33.62
CA ALA A 416 -7.74 1.59 34.09
C ALA A 416 -9.12 1.78 34.73
N VAL A 417 -10.18 1.26 34.11
CA VAL A 417 -11.55 1.33 34.64
C VAL A 417 -11.70 0.56 35.95
N ILE A 418 -11.00 -0.56 36.12
CA ILE A 418 -11.03 -1.37 37.34
C ILE A 418 -10.09 -0.80 38.43
N GLY A 419 -9.30 0.23 38.11
CA GLY A 419 -8.37 0.88 39.05
C GLY A 419 -7.05 0.11 39.27
N LEU A 420 -6.78 -0.92 38.47
CA LEU A 420 -5.52 -1.68 38.51
C LEU A 420 -4.39 -1.01 37.70
N TYR A 421 -4.73 -0.02 36.87
CA TYR A 421 -3.78 0.81 36.15
C TYR A 421 -4.15 2.28 36.33
N ILE A 422 -3.18 3.09 36.76
CA ILE A 422 -3.33 4.54 36.79
C ILE A 422 -2.63 5.07 35.56
N PRO A 423 -3.36 5.63 34.57
CA PRO A 423 -2.74 6.21 33.40
C PRO A 423 -1.76 7.32 33.82
N PRO A 424 -0.58 7.44 33.19
CA PRO A 424 0.28 8.59 33.40
C PRO A 424 -0.53 9.86 33.12
N ALA A 425 -0.43 10.86 33.99
CA ALA A 425 -1.16 12.12 33.83
C ALA A 425 -0.92 12.69 32.43
N ALA A 426 -2.02 13.03 31.74
CA ALA A 426 -2.02 13.53 30.36
C ALA A 426 -1.25 14.84 30.22
#